data_AF-A0A1J4JZ03-F1
#
_entry.id   AF-A0A1J4JZ03-F1
#
_cell.length_a   1.000
_cell.length_b   1.000
_cell.length_c   1.000
_cell.angle_alpha   90.00
_cell.angle_beta   90.00
_cell.angle_gamma   90.00
#
_symmetry.space_group_name_H-M   'P 1'
#
loop_
_entity.id
_entity.type
_entity.pdbx_description
1 polymer ?
#
loop_
_entity_poly.entity_id
_entity_poly.type
_entity_poly.pdbx_seq_one_letter_code
_entity_poly.pdbx_strand_id
1 'polypeptide(L)'
;MKKIKHDTTIIMEKVKIKSSKAEVSKNPEYNIAVKHYKEIKNHVGSFISIIEKISVDYGKLFNVSINLTESISTTVHGIPTGEKIDSVDKLNDLSHSLQSIVGEKVVNEIQHKVVTPLKDFLNNLKEASKQKKICTDNQLILASNIEKLSKLKKNNQNIKRIAEYENKVEVRSHEVNNNETAFITTISNLYDNRFHHFIPIINSLVSILHNFTAFAGESSNELRFSVGPELNHMQFTSGNVPAISSDKKTNVHSKKT
;
A
#
# COMPACT_ATOMS: atom_id res chain seq x y z
N MET A 1 -6.26 -7.76 -39.98
CA MET A 1 -7.74 -7.68 -39.96
C MET A 1 -8.42 -8.62 -38.93
N LYS A 2 -7.94 -9.85 -38.68
CA LYS A 2 -8.54 -10.79 -37.69
C LYS A 2 -8.55 -10.25 -36.24
N LYS A 3 -7.49 -9.57 -35.80
CA LYS A 3 -7.37 -8.97 -34.46
C LYS A 3 -8.41 -7.85 -34.19
N ILE A 4 -8.64 -6.97 -35.18
CA ILE A 4 -9.65 -5.90 -35.10
C ILE A 4 -11.06 -6.49 -34.89
N LYS A 5 -11.44 -7.52 -35.64
CA LYS A 5 -12.75 -8.19 -35.47
C LYS A 5 -12.91 -8.83 -34.08
N HIS A 6 -11.82 -9.33 -33.51
CA HIS A 6 -11.79 -9.94 -32.19
C HIS A 6 -12.00 -8.88 -31.09
N ASP A 7 -11.25 -7.78 -31.16
CA ASP A 7 -11.34 -6.67 -30.20
C ASP A 7 -12.71 -5.98 -30.24
N THR A 8 -13.29 -5.77 -31.44
CA THR A 8 -14.65 -5.22 -31.58
C THR A 8 -15.70 -6.14 -30.96
N THR A 9 -15.56 -7.47 -31.12
CA THR A 9 -16.51 -8.45 -30.55
C THR A 9 -16.47 -8.40 -29.01
N ILE A 10 -15.28 -8.35 -28.42
CA ILE A 10 -15.11 -8.22 -26.97
C ILE A 10 -15.81 -6.96 -26.45
N ILE A 11 -15.59 -5.81 -27.09
CA ILE A 11 -16.18 -4.53 -26.65
C ILE A 11 -17.70 -4.59 -26.72
N MET A 12 -18.27 -5.06 -27.83
CA MET A 12 -19.72 -5.14 -28.00
C MET A 12 -20.37 -6.05 -26.95
N GLU A 13 -19.79 -7.22 -26.71
CA GLU A 13 -20.36 -8.17 -25.76
C GLU A 13 -20.22 -7.68 -24.31
N LYS A 14 -19.11 -7.03 -23.99
CA LYS A 14 -18.90 -6.41 -22.67
C LYS A 14 -19.95 -5.32 -22.37
N VAL A 15 -20.36 -4.55 -23.39
CA VAL A 15 -21.43 -3.55 -23.25
C VAL A 15 -22.77 -4.24 -22.98
N LYS A 16 -23.11 -5.29 -23.75
CA LYS A 16 -24.36 -6.05 -23.55
C LYS A 16 -24.48 -6.64 -22.15
N ILE A 17 -23.42 -7.32 -21.69
CA ILE A 17 -23.42 -7.97 -20.36
C ILE A 17 -23.54 -6.94 -19.25
N LYS A 18 -22.87 -5.79 -19.38
CA LYS A 18 -23.03 -4.68 -18.43
C LYS A 18 -24.45 -4.14 -18.40
N SER A 19 -25.08 -3.93 -19.56
CA SER A 19 -26.46 -3.42 -19.61
C SER A 19 -27.49 -4.40 -19.05
N SER A 20 -27.23 -5.71 -19.15
CA SER A 20 -28.12 -6.74 -18.62
C SER A 20 -27.84 -7.15 -17.18
N LYS A 21 -26.79 -6.58 -16.55
CA LYS A 21 -26.25 -7.02 -15.24
C LYS A 21 -25.96 -8.53 -15.18
N ALA A 22 -25.75 -9.18 -16.32
CA ALA A 22 -25.43 -10.59 -16.36
C ALA A 22 -23.99 -10.82 -15.88
N GLU A 23 -23.73 -12.01 -15.33
CA GLU A 23 -22.37 -12.44 -15.04
C GLU A 23 -21.66 -12.86 -16.34
N VAL A 24 -20.35 -12.57 -16.42
CA VAL A 24 -19.54 -12.93 -17.60
C VAL A 24 -19.24 -14.44 -17.60
N SER A 25 -19.00 -15.03 -16.43
CA SER A 25 -18.85 -16.48 -16.27
C SER A 25 -20.08 -17.06 -15.59
N LYS A 26 -20.47 -18.25 -16.04
CA LYS A 26 -21.48 -19.10 -15.37
C LYS A 26 -20.83 -20.10 -14.40
N ASN A 27 -19.50 -20.16 -14.34
CA ASN A 27 -18.78 -21.05 -13.44
C ASN A 27 -18.69 -20.43 -12.04
N PRO A 28 -19.34 -21.03 -11.02
CA PRO A 28 -19.37 -20.47 -9.67
C PRO A 28 -17.97 -20.45 -9.01
N GLU A 29 -17.13 -21.45 -9.26
CA GLU A 29 -15.77 -21.52 -8.71
C GLU A 29 -14.89 -20.41 -9.28
N TYR A 30 -15.03 -20.12 -10.58
CA TYR A 30 -14.35 -19.00 -11.20
C TYR A 30 -14.76 -17.66 -10.57
N ASN A 31 -16.06 -17.48 -10.33
CA ASN A 31 -16.57 -16.25 -9.70
C ASN A 31 -16.05 -16.08 -8.27
N ILE A 32 -15.96 -17.17 -7.50
CA ILE A 32 -15.31 -17.18 -6.17
C ILE A 32 -13.83 -16.81 -6.28
N ALA A 33 -13.07 -17.44 -7.19
CA ALA A 33 -11.66 -17.11 -7.42
C ALA A 33 -11.49 -15.63 -7.83
N VAL A 34 -12.38 -15.08 -8.65
CA VAL A 34 -12.38 -13.65 -9.01
C VAL A 34 -12.61 -12.76 -7.79
N LYS A 35 -13.48 -13.16 -6.86
CA LYS A 35 -13.72 -12.45 -5.60
C LYS A 35 -12.47 -12.49 -4.71
N HIS A 36 -11.92 -13.68 -4.45
CA HIS A 36 -10.68 -13.85 -3.69
C HIS A 36 -9.51 -13.04 -4.26
N TYR A 37 -9.32 -13.05 -5.59
CA TYR A 37 -8.33 -12.22 -6.26
C TYR A 37 -8.51 -10.72 -5.94
N LYS A 38 -9.75 -10.21 -6.00
CA LYS A 38 -10.04 -8.80 -5.70
C LYS A 38 -9.76 -8.48 -4.23
N GLU A 39 -10.19 -9.35 -3.32
CA GLU A 39 -9.98 -9.18 -1.88
C GLU A 39 -8.49 -9.11 -1.55
N ILE A 40 -7.71 -10.11 -1.96
CA ILE A 40 -6.25 -10.13 -1.72
C ILE A 40 -5.61 -8.86 -2.30
N LYS A 41 -5.89 -8.54 -3.56
CA LYS A 41 -5.28 -7.38 -4.24
C LYS A 41 -5.60 -6.08 -3.50
N ASN A 42 -6.85 -5.89 -3.10
CA ASN A 42 -7.29 -4.68 -2.42
C ASN A 42 -6.67 -4.60 -1.02
N HIS A 43 -6.72 -5.67 -0.23
CA HIS A 43 -6.16 -5.67 1.12
C HIS A 43 -4.65 -5.44 1.14
N VAL A 44 -3.89 -6.11 0.25
CA VAL A 44 -2.45 -5.89 0.15
C VAL A 44 -2.13 -4.49 -0.33
N GLY A 45 -2.86 -3.96 -1.32
CA GLY A 45 -2.70 -2.59 -1.79
C GLY A 45 -2.96 -1.55 -0.69
N SER A 46 -4.04 -1.73 0.08
CA SER A 46 -4.34 -0.90 1.24
C SER A 46 -3.26 -1.01 2.32
N PHE A 47 -2.76 -2.22 2.58
CA PHE A 47 -1.72 -2.44 3.58
C PHE A 47 -0.43 -1.71 3.22
N ILE A 48 0.03 -1.82 1.97
CA ILE A 48 1.20 -1.05 1.48
C ILE A 48 0.98 0.45 1.68
N SER A 49 -0.17 0.97 1.25
CA SER A 49 -0.46 2.40 1.36
C SER A 49 -0.43 2.90 2.81
N ILE A 50 -0.96 2.11 3.75
CA ILE A 50 -0.94 2.44 5.18
C ILE A 50 0.51 2.42 5.70
N ILE A 51 1.29 1.41 5.35
CA ILE A 51 2.67 1.27 5.83
C ILE A 51 3.59 2.35 5.26
N GLU A 52 3.45 2.68 3.98
CA GLU A 52 4.20 3.79 3.38
C GLU A 52 3.86 5.12 4.06
N LYS A 53 2.59 5.34 4.42
CA LYS A 53 2.20 6.52 5.21
C LYS A 53 2.83 6.52 6.60
N ILE A 54 2.83 5.37 7.28
CA ILE A 54 3.49 5.21 8.59
C ILE A 54 4.99 5.53 8.47
N SER A 55 5.69 5.01 7.46
CA SER A 55 7.10 5.32 7.21
C SER A 55 7.35 6.82 7.02
N VAL A 56 6.47 7.52 6.30
CA VAL A 56 6.55 8.98 6.12
C VAL A 56 6.35 9.71 7.45
N ASP A 57 5.37 9.29 8.25
CA ASP A 57 5.06 9.93 9.53
C ASP A 57 6.17 9.67 10.57
N TYR A 58 6.81 8.49 10.55
CA TYR A 58 8.05 8.25 11.27
C TYR A 58 9.14 9.23 10.82
N GLY A 59 9.38 9.36 9.50
CA GLY A 59 10.29 10.35 8.94
C GLY A 59 10.08 11.77 9.49
N LYS A 60 8.83 12.22 9.61
CA LYS A 60 8.50 13.54 10.18
C LYS A 60 8.74 13.60 11.68
N LEU A 61 8.38 12.56 12.44
CA LEU A 61 8.60 12.49 13.88
C LEU A 61 10.09 12.68 14.21
N PHE A 62 10.98 12.11 13.38
CA PHE A 62 12.43 12.31 13.52
C PHE A 62 12.84 13.75 13.35
N ASN A 63 12.38 14.41 12.27
CA ASN A 63 12.70 15.82 12.04
C ASN A 63 12.18 16.72 13.18
N VAL A 64 10.99 16.43 13.72
CA VAL A 64 10.44 17.16 14.88
C VAL A 64 11.29 16.94 16.12
N SER A 65 11.76 15.71 16.35
CA SER A 65 12.60 15.38 17.50
C SER A 65 13.96 16.10 17.43
N ILE A 66 14.55 16.22 16.24
CA ILE A 66 15.78 16.99 15.99
C ILE A 66 15.56 18.48 16.29
N ASN A 67 14.47 19.06 15.77
CA ASN A 67 14.19 20.48 16.02
C ASN A 67 13.99 20.76 17.52
N LEU A 68 13.39 19.81 18.26
CA LEU A 68 13.21 19.92 19.71
C LEU A 68 14.56 19.91 20.43
N THR A 69 15.45 18.96 20.12
CA THR A 69 16.77 18.87 20.77
C THR A 69 17.64 20.09 20.45
N GLU A 70 17.65 20.57 19.20
CA GLU A 70 18.33 21.82 18.82
C GLU A 70 17.80 23.04 19.58
N SER A 71 16.48 23.14 19.75
CA SER A 71 15.84 24.23 20.50
C SER A 71 16.21 24.19 21.98
N ILE A 72 16.22 23.00 22.59
CA ILE A 72 16.66 22.81 23.99
C ILE A 72 18.15 23.18 24.11
N SER A 73 19.01 22.68 23.22
CA SER A 73 20.45 22.97 23.21
C SER A 73 20.72 24.47 23.13
N THR A 74 20.03 25.19 22.23
CA THR A 74 20.12 26.66 22.09
C THR A 74 19.70 27.38 23.37
N THR A 75 18.58 26.95 23.99
CA THR A 75 18.06 27.53 25.23
C THR A 75 19.04 27.33 26.39
N VAL A 76 19.59 26.12 26.51
CA VAL A 76 20.56 25.79 27.57
C VAL A 76 21.83 26.61 27.36
N HIS A 77 22.35 26.77 26.13
CA HIS A 77 23.51 27.64 25.83
C HIS A 77 23.31 29.11 26.22
N GLY A 78 22.07 29.63 26.26
CA GLY A 78 21.76 31.00 26.67
C GLY A 78 21.89 31.32 28.17
N ILE A 79 22.00 30.32 29.04
CA ILE A 79 22.10 30.53 30.51
C ILE A 79 23.52 31.08 30.90
N PRO A 80 23.73 31.97 31.87
CA PRO A 80 25.06 32.61 32.07
C PRO A 80 26.06 31.86 32.97
N THR A 81 25.75 30.67 33.48
CA THR A 81 26.50 30.05 34.59
C THR A 81 27.63 29.11 34.13
N GLY A 82 28.86 29.39 34.57
CA GLY A 82 30.11 28.71 34.16
C GLY A 82 30.31 27.22 34.52
N GLU A 83 29.26 26.42 34.66
CA GLU A 83 29.32 24.96 34.93
C GLU A 83 28.64 24.15 33.81
N LYS A 84 28.81 24.58 32.56
CA LYS A 84 27.75 24.49 31.55
C LYS A 84 27.87 23.46 30.44
N ILE A 85 28.75 22.47 30.59
CA ILE A 85 29.25 21.72 29.43
C ILE A 85 28.64 20.30 29.34
N ASP A 86 28.43 19.60 30.46
CA ASP A 86 27.99 18.19 30.44
C ASP A 86 26.52 17.98 30.02
N SER A 87 25.57 18.80 30.48
CA SER A 87 24.14 18.58 30.20
C SER A 87 23.78 18.88 28.74
N VAL A 88 24.50 19.83 28.12
CA VAL A 88 24.37 20.19 26.70
C VAL A 88 24.89 19.07 25.81
N ASP A 89 26.06 18.52 26.14
CA ASP A 89 26.65 17.42 25.38
C ASP A 89 25.76 16.17 25.46
N LYS A 90 25.20 15.85 26.65
CA LYS A 90 24.23 14.75 26.80
C LYS A 90 22.91 14.95 26.03
N LEU A 91 22.44 16.19 25.89
CA LEU A 91 21.27 16.52 25.05
C LEU A 91 21.59 16.40 23.56
N ASN A 92 22.78 16.82 23.14
CA ASN A 92 23.26 16.67 21.77
C ASN A 92 23.51 15.19 21.43
N ASP A 93 24.02 14.38 22.36
CA ASP A 93 24.21 12.94 22.24
C ASP A 93 22.88 12.20 22.09
N LEU A 94 21.85 12.60 22.84
CA LEU A 94 20.50 12.08 22.63
C LEU A 94 19.98 12.43 21.24
N SER A 95 20.17 13.67 20.78
CA SER A 95 19.80 14.10 19.44
C SER A 95 20.45 13.23 18.37
N HIS A 96 21.76 13.01 18.48
CA HIS A 96 22.53 12.17 17.56
C HIS A 96 22.15 10.68 17.66
N SER A 97 21.80 10.19 18.85
CA SER A 97 21.36 8.81 19.06
C SER A 97 19.97 8.57 18.46
N LEU A 98 19.03 9.50 18.65
CA LEU A 98 17.72 9.48 18.00
C LEU A 98 17.86 9.59 16.47
N GLN A 99 18.82 10.38 15.98
CA GLN A 99 19.09 10.54 14.55
C GLN A 99 19.71 9.29 13.92
N SER A 100 20.76 8.73 14.53
CA SER A 100 21.55 7.64 13.93
C SER A 100 20.89 6.26 14.05
N ILE A 101 20.12 6.00 15.11
CA ILE A 101 19.57 4.67 15.38
C ILE A 101 18.15 4.51 14.83
N VAL A 102 17.39 5.61 14.74
CA VAL A 102 15.93 5.50 14.71
C VAL A 102 15.34 5.99 13.41
N GLY A 103 15.93 7.04 12.82
CA GLY A 103 15.38 7.72 11.64
C GLY A 103 15.38 6.88 10.37
N GLU A 104 16.55 6.84 9.75
CA GLU A 104 16.73 6.14 8.49
C GLU A 104 16.65 4.63 8.67
N LYS A 105 17.13 4.09 9.79
CA LYS A 105 17.17 2.65 10.03
C LYS A 105 15.76 2.04 10.08
N VAL A 106 14.83 2.63 10.84
CA VAL A 106 13.45 2.11 10.94
C VAL A 106 12.71 2.24 9.62
N VAL A 107 12.82 3.40 8.96
CA VAL A 107 12.19 3.62 7.65
C VAL A 107 12.75 2.64 6.60
N ASN A 108 14.07 2.44 6.58
CA ASN A 108 14.73 1.49 5.70
C ASN A 108 14.30 0.05 6.02
N GLU A 109 14.23 -0.33 7.29
CA GLU A 109 13.77 -1.67 7.67
C GLU A 109 12.31 -1.91 7.28
N ILE A 110 11.41 -0.95 7.49
CA ILE A 110 10.03 -1.05 7.02
C ILE A 110 10.01 -1.22 5.49
N GLN A 111 10.80 -0.43 4.77
CA GLN A 111 10.85 -0.51 3.32
C GLN A 111 11.30 -1.89 2.83
N HIS A 112 12.39 -2.42 3.40
CA HIS A 112 13.00 -3.67 2.93
C HIS A 112 12.28 -4.92 3.43
N LYS A 113 11.86 -4.95 4.71
CA LYS A 113 11.28 -6.14 5.36
C LYS A 113 9.77 -6.21 5.23
N VAL A 114 9.10 -5.10 4.92
CA VAL A 114 7.62 -5.03 4.85
C VAL A 114 7.13 -4.62 3.47
N VAL A 115 7.51 -3.43 2.99
CA VAL A 115 6.95 -2.86 1.75
C VAL A 115 7.39 -3.65 0.52
N THR A 116 8.68 -3.96 0.37
CA THR A 116 9.20 -4.68 -0.78
C THR A 116 8.56 -6.07 -0.93
N PRO A 117 8.50 -6.95 0.10
CA PRO A 117 7.82 -8.24 0.00
C PRO A 117 6.34 -8.14 -0.38
N LEU A 118 5.61 -7.14 0.14
CA LEU A 118 4.21 -6.91 -0.23
C LEU A 118 4.07 -6.48 -1.69
N LYS A 119 4.99 -5.65 -2.20
CA LYS A 119 5.03 -5.25 -3.62
C LYS A 119 5.38 -6.42 -4.53
N ASP A 120 6.29 -7.29 -4.12
CA ASP A 120 6.63 -8.51 -4.86
C ASP A 120 5.46 -9.47 -4.92
N PHE A 121 4.74 -9.62 -3.81
CA PHE A 121 3.49 -10.39 -3.78
C PHE A 121 2.42 -9.80 -4.72
N LEU A 122 2.24 -8.47 -4.76
CA LEU A 122 1.35 -7.82 -5.74
C LEU A 122 1.83 -8.00 -7.18
N ASN A 123 3.14 -8.01 -7.42
CA ASN A 123 3.69 -8.28 -8.75
C ASN A 123 3.35 -9.70 -9.20
N ASN A 124 3.42 -10.69 -8.30
CA ASN A 124 2.99 -12.06 -8.60
C ASN A 124 1.49 -12.13 -8.97
N LEU A 125 0.65 -11.28 -8.35
CA LEU A 125 -0.76 -11.14 -8.73
C LEU A 125 -1.00 -10.46 -10.10
N LYS A 126 0.00 -9.81 -10.71
CA LYS A 126 -0.15 -9.24 -12.06
C LYS A 126 -0.30 -10.33 -13.12
N GLU A 127 0.38 -11.47 -12.98
CA GLU A 127 0.22 -12.59 -13.92
C GLU A 127 -1.18 -13.18 -13.82
N ALA A 128 -1.71 -13.38 -12.61
CA ALA A 128 -3.10 -13.77 -12.40
C ALA A 128 -4.09 -12.73 -13.00
N SER A 129 -3.76 -11.43 -12.95
CA SER A 129 -4.55 -10.38 -13.60
C SER A 129 -4.58 -10.53 -15.13
N LYS A 130 -3.47 -10.91 -15.76
CA LYS A 130 -3.40 -11.16 -17.21
C LYS A 130 -4.22 -12.38 -17.58
N GLN A 131 -4.08 -13.49 -16.84
CA GLN A 131 -4.86 -14.70 -17.03
C GLN A 131 -6.37 -14.44 -16.89
N LYS A 132 -6.77 -13.70 -15.85
CA LYS A 132 -8.16 -13.29 -15.67
C LYS A 132 -8.71 -12.52 -16.88
N LYS A 133 -7.92 -11.58 -17.42
CA LYS A 133 -8.31 -10.80 -18.60
C LYS A 133 -8.51 -11.71 -19.81
N ILE A 134 -7.54 -12.60 -20.10
CA ILE A 134 -7.63 -13.56 -21.21
C ILE A 134 -8.87 -14.44 -21.07
N CYS A 135 -9.12 -14.95 -19.86
CA CYS A 135 -10.29 -15.76 -19.56
C CYS A 135 -11.60 -14.98 -19.80
N THR A 136 -11.69 -13.74 -19.30
CA THR A 136 -12.84 -12.85 -19.52
C THR A 136 -13.08 -12.58 -21.01
N ASP A 137 -12.02 -12.29 -21.77
CA ASP A 137 -12.11 -12.02 -23.20
C ASP A 137 -12.60 -13.27 -23.97
N ASN A 138 -12.12 -14.46 -23.59
CA ASN A 138 -12.56 -15.74 -24.17
C ASN A 138 -14.03 -16.07 -23.83
N GLN A 139 -14.48 -15.80 -22.59
CA GLN A 139 -15.88 -15.97 -22.18
C GLN A 139 -16.81 -15.07 -23.02
N LEU A 140 -16.43 -13.81 -23.25
CA LEU A 140 -17.19 -12.87 -24.08
C LEU A 140 -17.31 -13.36 -25.53
N ILE A 141 -16.23 -13.88 -26.10
CA ILE A 141 -16.24 -14.41 -27.46
C ILE A 141 -17.10 -15.67 -27.56
N LEU A 142 -17.01 -16.55 -26.57
CA LEU A 142 -17.84 -17.74 -26.49
C LEU A 142 -19.32 -17.37 -26.43
N ALA A 143 -19.71 -16.40 -25.59
CA ALA A 143 -21.08 -15.91 -25.51
C ALA A 143 -21.58 -15.39 -26.88
N SER A 144 -20.77 -14.58 -27.58
CA SER A 144 -21.10 -14.11 -28.93
C SER A 144 -21.24 -15.27 -29.95
N ASN A 145 -20.36 -16.27 -29.89
CA ASN A 145 -20.42 -17.43 -30.80
C ASN A 145 -21.67 -18.28 -30.55
N ILE A 146 -22.04 -18.50 -29.28
CA ILE A 146 -23.28 -19.20 -28.90
C ILE A 146 -24.50 -18.42 -29.39
N GLU A 147 -24.52 -17.09 -29.21
CA GLU A 147 -25.64 -16.25 -29.69
C GLU A 147 -25.79 -16.34 -31.21
N LYS A 148 -24.67 -16.25 -31.96
CA LYS A 148 -24.68 -16.37 -33.42
C LYS A 148 -25.11 -17.76 -33.89
N LEU A 149 -24.63 -18.82 -33.24
CA LEU A 149 -25.04 -20.19 -33.54
C LEU A 149 -26.54 -20.38 -33.31
N SER A 150 -27.08 -19.86 -32.20
CA SER A 150 -28.51 -19.91 -31.90
C SER A 150 -29.36 -19.22 -32.97
N LYS A 151 -28.94 -18.03 -33.45
CA LYS A 151 -29.62 -17.32 -34.54
C LYS A 151 -29.57 -18.10 -35.86
N LEU A 152 -28.42 -18.69 -36.21
CA LEU A 152 -28.27 -19.48 -37.43
C LEU A 152 -29.15 -20.74 -37.40
N LYS A 153 -29.19 -21.45 -36.26
CA LYS A 153 -30.07 -22.62 -36.07
C LYS A 153 -31.55 -22.23 -36.14
N LYS A 154 -31.98 -21.14 -35.49
CA LYS A 154 -33.37 -20.65 -35.53
C LYS A 154 -33.82 -20.25 -36.93
N ASN A 155 -32.94 -19.62 -37.71
CA ASN A 155 -33.26 -19.18 -39.06
C ASN A 155 -33.13 -20.31 -40.10
N ASN A 156 -32.69 -21.51 -39.70
CA ASN A 156 -32.42 -22.66 -40.56
C ASN A 156 -31.52 -22.33 -41.78
N GLN A 157 -30.59 -21.39 -41.59
CA GLN A 157 -29.75 -20.86 -42.67
C GLN A 157 -28.36 -21.51 -42.67
N ASN A 158 -27.97 -22.01 -43.85
CA ASN A 158 -26.58 -22.36 -44.22
C ASN A 158 -25.90 -23.37 -43.27
N ILE A 159 -26.13 -24.66 -43.55
CA ILE A 159 -25.58 -25.81 -42.81
C ILE A 159 -24.06 -25.70 -42.62
N LYS A 160 -23.30 -25.24 -43.63
CA LYS A 160 -21.85 -25.06 -43.53
C LYS A 160 -21.46 -24.04 -42.46
N ARG A 161 -22.21 -22.93 -42.34
CA ARG A 161 -21.99 -21.91 -41.30
C ARG A 161 -22.38 -22.39 -39.91
N ILE A 162 -23.43 -23.22 -39.81
CA ILE A 162 -23.82 -23.84 -38.53
C ILE A 162 -22.67 -24.72 -38.02
N ALA A 163 -22.15 -25.63 -38.86
CA ALA A 163 -21.01 -26.48 -38.52
C ALA A 163 -19.75 -25.68 -38.15
N GLU A 164 -19.47 -24.58 -38.88
CA GLU A 164 -18.35 -23.69 -38.56
C GLU A 164 -18.48 -23.07 -37.15
N TYR A 165 -19.69 -22.61 -36.78
CA TYR A 165 -19.92 -22.02 -35.46
C TYR A 165 -20.03 -23.05 -34.35
N GLU A 166 -20.49 -24.28 -34.62
CA GLU A 166 -20.43 -25.39 -33.67
C GLU A 166 -18.98 -25.69 -33.28
N ASN A 167 -18.09 -25.86 -34.27
CA ASN A 167 -16.66 -26.04 -34.01
C ASN A 167 -16.03 -24.85 -33.27
N LYS A 168 -16.41 -23.59 -33.61
CA LYS A 168 -15.92 -22.41 -32.88
C LYS A 168 -16.39 -22.36 -31.43
N VAL A 169 -17.62 -22.79 -31.15
CA VAL A 169 -18.15 -22.87 -29.78
C VAL A 169 -17.41 -23.96 -29.02
N GLU A 170 -17.21 -25.13 -29.61
CA GLU A 170 -16.49 -26.25 -29.00
C GLU A 170 -15.04 -25.88 -28.63
N VAL A 171 -14.24 -25.43 -29.62
CA VAL A 171 -12.84 -25.03 -29.41
C VAL A 171 -12.73 -23.93 -28.36
N ARG A 172 -13.58 -22.90 -28.44
CA ARG A 172 -13.54 -21.78 -27.48
C ARG A 172 -14.02 -22.20 -26.09
N SER A 173 -14.96 -23.14 -25.98
CA SER A 173 -15.41 -23.68 -24.68
C SER A 173 -14.27 -24.42 -23.97
N HIS A 174 -13.51 -25.22 -24.71
CA HIS A 174 -12.32 -25.88 -24.18
C HIS A 174 -11.25 -24.87 -23.71
N GLU A 175 -10.98 -23.83 -24.52
CA GLU A 175 -10.07 -22.75 -24.12
C GLU A 175 -10.55 -22.00 -22.87
N VAL A 176 -11.85 -21.69 -22.76
CA VAL A 176 -12.42 -21.05 -21.56
C VAL A 176 -12.21 -21.94 -20.34
N ASN A 177 -12.55 -23.23 -20.43
CA ASN A 177 -12.44 -24.16 -19.32
C ASN A 177 -10.99 -24.31 -18.83
N ASN A 178 -10.03 -24.43 -19.74
CA ASN A 178 -8.61 -24.50 -19.40
C ASN A 178 -8.12 -23.22 -18.71
N ASN A 179 -8.54 -22.05 -19.21
CA ASN A 179 -8.18 -20.76 -18.62
C ASN A 179 -8.84 -20.54 -17.25
N GLU A 180 -10.10 -20.93 -17.08
CA GLU A 180 -10.81 -20.87 -15.80
C GLU A 180 -10.10 -21.76 -14.77
N THR A 181 -9.81 -23.02 -15.12
CA THR A 181 -9.15 -23.98 -14.24
C THR A 181 -7.76 -23.50 -13.81
N ALA A 182 -6.97 -22.95 -14.75
CA ALA A 182 -5.66 -22.39 -14.45
C ALA A 182 -5.74 -21.18 -13.50
N PHE A 183 -6.72 -20.29 -13.71
CA PHE A 183 -6.93 -19.14 -12.84
C PHE A 183 -7.43 -19.55 -11.45
N ILE A 184 -8.40 -20.46 -11.37
CA ILE A 184 -8.95 -21.00 -10.12
C ILE A 184 -7.84 -21.64 -9.29
N THR A 185 -7.06 -22.54 -9.89
CA THR A 185 -5.93 -23.20 -9.22
C THR A 185 -4.94 -22.16 -8.67
N THR A 186 -4.56 -21.19 -9.50
CA THR A 186 -3.59 -20.14 -9.12
C THR A 186 -4.09 -19.33 -7.92
N ILE A 187 -5.33 -18.84 -7.98
CA ILE A 187 -5.88 -17.98 -6.92
C ILE A 187 -6.19 -18.78 -5.66
N SER A 188 -6.70 -20.00 -5.78
CA SER A 188 -6.99 -20.84 -4.61
C SER A 188 -5.70 -21.15 -3.86
N ASN A 189 -4.64 -21.54 -4.55
CA ASN A 189 -3.33 -21.75 -3.94
C ASN A 189 -2.80 -20.51 -3.22
N LEU A 190 -2.92 -19.32 -3.83
CA LEU A 190 -2.50 -18.06 -3.20
C LEU A 190 -3.38 -17.68 -2.00
N TYR A 191 -4.68 -17.92 -2.09
CA TYR A 191 -5.63 -17.59 -1.04
C TYR A 191 -5.44 -18.52 0.16
N ASP A 192 -5.32 -19.83 -0.05
CA ASP A 192 -5.16 -20.82 1.01
C ASP A 192 -3.83 -20.64 1.76
N ASN A 193 -2.76 -20.30 1.02
CA ASN A 193 -1.43 -20.08 1.60
C ASN A 193 -1.17 -18.62 2.03
N ARG A 194 -2.17 -17.74 1.98
CA ARG A 194 -2.00 -16.30 2.22
C ARG A 194 -1.32 -15.98 3.56
N PHE A 195 -1.66 -16.71 4.62
CA PHE A 195 -1.08 -16.49 5.94
C PHE A 195 0.41 -16.82 5.99
N HIS A 196 0.87 -17.83 5.23
CA HIS A 196 2.29 -18.15 5.13
C HIS A 196 3.10 -16.99 4.53
N HIS A 197 2.51 -16.25 3.58
CA HIS A 197 3.12 -15.06 3.01
C HIS A 197 3.06 -13.84 3.94
N PHE A 198 1.96 -13.65 4.66
CA PHE A 198 1.74 -12.41 5.43
C PHE A 198 2.23 -12.44 6.87
N ILE A 199 2.22 -13.60 7.55
CA ILE A 199 2.68 -13.70 8.95
C ILE A 199 4.13 -13.21 9.12
N PRO A 200 5.11 -13.63 8.29
CA PRO A 200 6.49 -13.15 8.43
C PRO A 200 6.62 -11.63 8.26
N ILE A 201 5.83 -11.05 7.35
CA ILE A 201 5.80 -9.61 7.07
C ILE A 201 5.24 -8.86 8.29
N ILE A 202 4.13 -9.34 8.86
CA ILE A 202 3.51 -8.75 10.05
C ILE A 202 4.45 -8.86 11.25
N ASN A 203 5.08 -10.02 11.46
CA ASN A 203 6.05 -10.21 12.55
C ASN A 203 7.26 -9.28 12.40
N SER A 204 7.74 -9.08 11.18
CA SER A 204 8.81 -8.13 10.89
C SER A 204 8.40 -6.71 11.25
N LEU A 205 7.19 -6.28 10.85
CA LEU A 205 6.65 -4.98 11.20
C LEU A 205 6.56 -4.79 12.72
N VAL A 206 5.95 -5.75 13.43
CA VAL A 206 5.80 -5.69 14.89
C VAL A 206 7.17 -5.62 15.58
N SER A 207 8.15 -6.40 15.13
CA SER A 207 9.52 -6.37 15.68
C SER A 207 10.18 -5.01 15.46
N ILE A 208 10.07 -4.43 14.26
CA ILE A 208 10.62 -3.10 13.97
C ILE A 208 9.99 -2.05 14.88
N LEU A 209 8.66 -2.05 15.01
CA LEU A 209 7.93 -1.08 15.85
C LEU A 209 8.27 -1.26 17.34
N HIS A 210 8.36 -2.51 17.82
CA HIS A 210 8.78 -2.78 19.19
C HIS A 210 10.19 -2.26 19.44
N ASN A 211 11.15 -2.58 18.58
CA ASN A 211 12.55 -2.16 18.74
C ASN A 211 12.66 -0.63 18.76
N PHE A 212 11.90 0.05 17.89
CA PHE A 212 11.77 1.51 17.92
C PHE A 212 11.29 2.01 19.28
N THR A 213 10.17 1.47 19.79
CA THR A 213 9.58 1.95 21.06
C THR A 213 10.47 1.65 22.27
N ALA A 214 11.13 0.51 22.29
CA ALA A 214 12.06 0.12 23.35
C ALA A 214 13.24 1.10 23.40
N PHE A 215 13.87 1.34 22.24
CA PHE A 215 14.98 2.29 22.13
C PHE A 215 14.56 3.70 22.55
N ALA A 216 13.44 4.21 22.03
CA ALA A 216 12.94 5.53 22.41
C ALA A 216 12.69 5.66 23.92
N GLY A 217 12.16 4.59 24.55
CA GLY A 217 11.95 4.52 25.99
C GLY A 217 13.26 4.51 26.79
N GLU A 218 14.25 3.72 26.36
CA GLU A 218 15.58 3.67 26.97
C GLU A 218 16.28 5.02 26.89
N SER A 219 16.38 5.62 25.69
CA SER A 219 17.02 6.92 25.50
C SER A 219 16.32 8.05 26.26
N SER A 220 14.98 8.01 26.36
CA SER A 220 14.22 8.98 27.17
C SER A 220 14.51 8.82 28.67
N ASN A 221 14.62 7.59 29.17
CA ASN A 221 14.97 7.33 30.56
C ASN A 221 16.41 7.76 30.87
N GLU A 222 17.36 7.49 29.98
CA GLU A 222 18.75 7.94 30.11
C GLU A 222 18.84 9.46 30.22
N LEU A 223 18.12 10.19 29.36
CA LEU A 223 18.04 11.65 29.46
C LEU A 223 17.48 12.09 30.82
N ARG A 224 16.38 11.47 31.27
CA ARG A 224 15.76 11.80 32.55
C ARG A 224 16.73 11.62 33.72
N PHE A 225 17.51 10.54 33.75
CA PHE A 225 18.48 10.30 34.83
C PHE A 225 19.72 11.17 34.70
N SER A 226 20.13 11.51 33.49
CA SER A 226 21.36 12.26 33.23
C SER A 226 21.20 13.76 33.43
N VAL A 227 20.04 14.30 33.08
CA VAL A 227 19.76 15.75 33.08
C VAL A 227 18.74 16.13 34.16
N GLY A 228 17.81 15.23 34.50
CA GLY A 228 16.74 15.50 35.47
C GLY A 228 17.23 15.92 36.86
N PRO A 229 18.22 15.24 37.48
CA PRO A 229 18.76 15.67 38.77
C PRO A 229 19.40 17.06 38.71
N GLU A 230 20.18 17.36 37.67
CA GLU A 230 20.84 18.66 37.49
C GLU A 230 19.82 19.79 37.32
N LEU A 231 18.78 19.59 36.50
CA LEU A 231 17.72 20.59 36.29
C LEU A 231 16.82 20.79 37.52
N ASN A 232 16.56 19.74 38.31
CA ASN A 232 15.74 19.83 39.52
C ASN A 232 16.41 20.62 40.65
N HIS A 233 17.75 20.72 40.63
CA HIS A 233 18.53 21.48 41.62
C HIS A 233 18.88 22.90 41.14
N MET A 234 18.72 23.20 39.85
CA MET A 234 18.90 24.56 39.32
C MET A 234 17.71 25.45 39.71
N GLN A 235 17.92 26.39 40.64
CA GLN A 235 17.04 27.54 40.79
C GLN A 235 17.18 28.43 39.56
N PHE A 236 16.25 28.33 38.62
CA PHE A 236 16.15 29.28 37.52
C PHE A 236 15.73 30.64 38.08
N THR A 237 16.66 31.59 38.16
CA THR A 237 16.27 32.99 38.34
C THR A 237 15.49 33.39 37.09
N SER A 238 14.23 33.80 37.27
CA SER A 238 13.42 34.32 36.17
C SER A 238 14.08 35.58 35.62
N GLY A 239 14.87 35.44 34.56
CA GLY A 239 15.66 36.51 33.98
C GLY A 239 15.70 36.39 32.46
N ASN A 240 14.80 37.12 31.81
CA ASN A 240 14.80 37.45 30.38
C ASN A 240 14.87 36.27 29.40
N VAL A 241 13.75 35.55 29.26
CA VAL A 241 13.45 34.86 28.00
C VAL A 241 13.43 35.93 26.89
N PRO A 242 14.25 35.83 25.82
CA PRO A 242 14.15 36.74 24.69
C PRO A 242 12.75 36.61 24.11
N ALA A 243 12.03 37.72 23.99
CA ALA A 243 10.73 37.72 23.35
C ALA A 243 10.88 37.13 21.93
N ILE A 244 10.17 36.04 21.65
CA ILE A 244 10.04 35.52 20.29
C ILE A 244 9.40 36.64 19.48
N SER A 245 10.17 37.27 18.59
CA SER A 245 9.66 38.32 17.71
C SER A 245 8.63 37.72 16.75
N SER A 246 7.36 37.95 17.06
CA SER A 246 6.24 37.57 16.20
C SER A 246 6.11 38.55 15.03
N ASP A 247 7.07 38.55 14.10
CA ASP A 247 6.92 39.27 12.83
C ASP A 247 6.52 38.32 11.71
N LYS A 248 5.21 38.03 11.67
CA LYS A 248 4.48 37.87 10.41
C LYS A 248 3.18 38.67 10.50
N LYS A 249 3.26 39.95 10.13
CA LYS A 249 2.08 40.73 9.73
C LYS A 249 1.40 40.01 8.57
N THR A 250 0.35 39.29 8.89
CA THR A 250 -0.65 38.86 7.92
C THR A 250 -1.45 40.09 7.53
N ASN A 251 -1.44 40.39 6.23
CA ASN A 251 -2.26 41.39 5.57
C ASN A 251 -3.73 41.25 6.00
N VAL A 252 -4.30 42.31 6.58
CA VAL A 252 -5.75 42.48 6.64
C VAL A 252 -6.10 43.79 5.95
N HIS A 253 -6.78 43.64 4.82
CA HIS A 253 -7.53 44.65 4.08
C HIS A 253 -8.26 45.63 5.01
N SER A 254 -7.96 46.92 4.87
CA SER A 254 -8.80 48.00 5.36
C SER A 254 -9.63 48.54 4.20
N LYS A 255 -10.89 48.10 4.13
CA LYS A 255 -11.99 48.80 3.46
C LYS A 255 -12.53 49.87 4.41
N LYS A 256 -12.60 51.12 3.95
CA LYS A 256 -13.52 52.24 4.28
C LYS A 256 -12.83 53.48 3.69
N THR A 257 -13.46 54.32 2.86
CA THR A 257 -14.86 54.75 2.80
C THR A 257 -15.15 55.19 1.36
#